data_AF-A0A967SSV4-F1
#
_entry.id   AF-A0A967SSV4-F1
#
_cell.length_a   1.000
_cell.length_b   1.000
_cell.length_c   1.000
_cell.angle_alpha   90.00
_cell.angle_beta   90.00
_cell.angle_gamma   90.00
#
_symmetry.space_group_name_H-M   'P 1'
#
loop_
_entity.id
_entity.type
_entity.pdbx_description
1 polymer ?
#
loop_
_entity_poly.entity_id
_entity_poly.type
_entity_poly.pdbx_seq_one_letter_code
_entity_poly.pdbx_strand_id
1 'polypeptide(L)'
;MAERAQKQNLRFKPHMKTHQSIQVGKWLKEYGISAITVSSVKMAQYFANDGWQDITIAFPCNVRQLPELNDLAKDISLTLLINKSKTVSLLAKHLKNP
;
A
#
# COMPACT_ATOMS: atom_id res chain seq x y z
N MET A 1 -11.45 -7.72 14.25
CA MET A 1 -11.64 -7.56 12.78
C MET A 1 -10.90 -8.62 12.00
N ALA A 2 -9.63 -8.92 12.30
CA ALA A 2 -8.87 -10.00 11.66
C ALA A 2 -9.62 -11.35 11.70
N GLU A 3 -10.06 -11.80 12.88
CA GLU A 3 -10.83 -13.04 13.02
C GLU A 3 -12.13 -13.06 12.20
N ARG A 4 -12.82 -11.92 12.11
CA ARG A 4 -14.06 -11.81 11.33
C ARG A 4 -13.78 -11.99 9.84
N ALA A 5 -12.69 -11.39 9.34
CA ALA A 5 -12.28 -11.56 7.95
C ALA A 5 -11.85 -13.00 7.67
N GLN A 6 -11.09 -13.62 8.58
CA GLN A 6 -10.67 -15.02 8.47
C GLN A 6 -11.88 -15.97 8.41
N LYS A 7 -12.86 -15.81 9.31
CA LYS A 7 -14.11 -16.60 9.31
C LYS A 7 -14.91 -16.50 8.00
N GLN A 8 -14.70 -15.43 7.24
CA GLN A 8 -15.39 -15.16 5.98
C GLN A 8 -14.49 -15.41 4.75
N ASN A 9 -13.30 -15.97 4.93
CA ASN A 9 -12.31 -16.17 3.86
C ASN A 9 -11.96 -14.87 3.10
N LEU A 10 -11.94 -13.74 3.81
CA LEU A 10 -11.62 -12.42 3.25
C LEU A 10 -10.18 -12.02 3.58
N ARG A 11 -9.53 -11.35 2.63
CA ARG A 11 -8.23 -10.73 2.85
C ARG A 11 -8.41 -9.37 3.53
N PHE A 12 -7.96 -9.25 4.78
CA PHE A 12 -8.06 -8.02 5.54
C PHE A 12 -6.84 -7.11 5.29
N LYS A 13 -7.08 -5.90 4.76
CA LYS A 13 -6.06 -4.85 4.57
C LYS A 13 -6.38 -3.60 5.41
N PRO A 14 -6.05 -3.57 6.71
CA PRO A 14 -6.38 -2.43 7.57
C PRO A 14 -5.77 -1.13 7.06
N HIS A 15 -6.48 -0.02 7.28
CA HIS A 15 -6.01 1.30 6.87
C HIS A 15 -5.20 1.97 7.98
N MET A 16 -3.93 2.24 7.69
CA MET A 16 -2.95 2.73 8.66
C MET A 16 -3.02 4.24 8.91
N LYS A 17 -3.95 4.97 8.26
CA LYS A 17 -4.02 6.45 8.35
C LYS A 17 -4.35 6.95 9.74
N THR A 18 -5.06 6.14 10.53
CA THR A 18 -5.52 6.53 11.86
C THR A 18 -4.37 6.62 12.85
N HIS A 19 -3.49 5.62 12.87
CA HIS A 19 -2.44 5.51 13.90
C HIS A 19 -1.04 5.87 13.39
N GLN A 20 -0.75 5.66 12.09
CA GLN A 20 0.54 5.96 11.45
C GLN A 20 1.77 5.52 12.27
N SER A 21 1.69 4.33 12.87
CA SER A 21 2.63 3.83 13.87
C SER A 21 3.07 2.42 13.53
N ILE A 22 4.39 2.22 13.42
CA ILE A 22 5.02 0.90 13.27
C ILE A 22 4.64 -0.03 14.42
N GLN A 23 4.58 0.47 15.66
CA GLN A 23 4.27 -0.36 16.83
C GLN A 23 2.88 -1.01 16.70
N VAL A 24 1.88 -0.23 16.29
CA VAL A 24 0.53 -0.75 16.02
C VAL A 24 0.54 -1.69 14.81
N GLY A 25 1.35 -1.40 13.79
CA GLY A 25 1.60 -2.32 12.68
C GLY A 25 2.12 -3.69 13.14
N LYS A 26 3.07 -3.73 14.08
CA LYS A 26 3.61 -4.99 14.62
C LYS A 26 2.53 -5.82 15.31
N TRP A 27 1.65 -5.19 16.10
CA TRP A 27 0.49 -5.89 16.67
C TRP A 27 -0.40 -6.48 15.58
N LEU A 28 -0.66 -5.75 14.49
CA LEU A 28 -1.46 -6.28 13.37
C LEU A 28 -0.81 -7.53 12.73
N LYS A 29 0.53 -7.56 12.61
CA LYS A 29 1.26 -8.74 12.14
C LYS A 29 1.06 -9.96 13.05
N GLU A 30 0.99 -9.77 14.36
CA GLU A 30 0.70 -10.85 15.34
C GLU A 30 -0.69 -11.47 15.11
N TYR A 31 -1.66 -10.72 14.57
CA TYR A 31 -2.97 -11.22 14.15
C TYR A 31 -2.98 -11.83 12.73
N GLY A 32 -1.81 -12.13 12.15
CA GLY A 32 -1.69 -12.75 10.82
C GLY A 32 -1.95 -11.80 9.65
N ILE A 33 -1.95 -10.49 9.87
CA ILE A 33 -2.16 -9.50 8.81
C ILE A 33 -0.86 -9.30 8.04
N SER A 34 -0.91 -9.55 6.73
CA SER A 34 0.25 -9.47 5.83
C SER A 34 0.20 -8.33 4.82
N ALA A 35 -0.88 -7.56 4.80
CA ALA A 35 -1.08 -6.46 3.85
C ALA A 35 -1.81 -5.28 4.47
N ILE A 36 -1.51 -4.07 4.02
CA ILE A 36 -2.02 -2.83 4.62
C ILE A 36 -2.48 -1.82 3.57
N THR A 37 -3.27 -0.85 4.02
CA THR A 37 -3.73 0.27 3.21
C THR A 37 -3.23 1.59 3.79
N VAL A 38 -2.65 2.45 2.95
CA VAL A 38 -2.08 3.75 3.33
C VAL A 38 -2.72 4.88 2.51
N SER A 39 -2.60 6.11 2.99
CA SER A 39 -3.15 7.32 2.37
C SER A 39 -2.14 8.11 1.53
N SER A 40 -0.86 7.74 1.53
CA SER A 40 0.18 8.47 0.81
C SER A 40 1.39 7.61 0.48
N VAL A 41 2.19 8.07 -0.49
CA VAL A 41 3.49 7.47 -0.85
C VAL A 41 4.47 7.52 0.33
N LYS A 42 4.49 8.63 1.09
CA LYS A 42 5.33 8.77 2.28
C LYS A 42 4.99 7.74 3.36
N MET A 43 3.71 7.46 3.59
CA MET A 43 3.30 6.40 4.50
C MET A 43 3.63 5.02 3.95
N ALA A 44 3.52 4.80 2.64
CA ALA A 44 3.95 3.55 2.02
C ALA A 44 5.44 3.29 2.30
N GLN A 45 6.31 4.29 2.10
CA GLN A 45 7.74 4.23 2.45
C GLN A 45 7.96 3.94 3.93
N TYR A 46 7.27 4.66 4.81
CA TYR A 46 7.39 4.47 6.26
C TYR A 46 7.10 3.01 6.68
N PHE A 47 6.04 2.39 6.17
CA PHE A 47 5.72 1.00 6.50
C PHE A 47 6.55 -0.01 5.71
N ALA A 48 6.93 0.28 4.45
CA ALA A 48 7.83 -0.57 3.67
C ALA A 48 9.19 -0.74 4.36
N ASN A 49 9.70 0.34 4.97
CA ASN A 49 10.95 0.30 5.75
C ASN A 49 10.85 -0.57 7.02
N ASP A 50 9.64 -0.84 7.54
CA ASP A 50 9.37 -1.82 8.62
C ASP A 50 9.04 -3.22 8.05
N GLY A 51 9.31 -3.46 6.77
CA GLY A 51 9.17 -4.75 6.11
C GLY A 51 7.74 -5.11 5.72
N TRP A 52 6.82 -4.15 5.59
CA TRP A 52 5.51 -4.42 4.97
C TRP A 52 5.65 -4.59 3.46
N GLN A 53 5.23 -5.74 2.95
CA GLN A 53 5.48 -6.17 1.56
C GLN A 53 4.29 -5.99 0.61
N ASP A 54 3.06 -5.90 1.12
CA ASP A 54 1.88 -5.60 0.31
C ASP A 54 1.19 -4.36 0.85
N ILE A 55 1.27 -3.28 0.07
CA ILE A 55 0.77 -1.96 0.43
C ILE A 55 -0.15 -1.44 -0.67
N THR A 56 -1.36 -1.03 -0.28
CA THR A 56 -2.29 -0.32 -1.15
C THR A 56 -2.30 1.16 -0.81
N ILE A 57 -2.04 2.05 -1.78
CA ILE A 57 -2.22 3.49 -1.62
C ILE A 57 -3.67 3.84 -2.01
N ALA A 58 -4.54 4.05 -1.03
CA ALA A 58 -5.98 4.27 -1.22
C ALA A 58 -6.34 5.71 -1.61
N PHE A 59 -5.57 6.32 -2.51
CA PHE A 59 -5.83 7.63 -3.10
C PHE A 59 -5.54 7.58 -4.60
N PRO A 60 -6.18 8.44 -5.42
CA PRO A 60 -5.84 8.56 -6.83
C PRO A 60 -4.34 8.80 -7.02
N CYS A 61 -3.73 7.97 -7.85
CA CYS A 61 -2.29 7.98 -8.08
C CYS A 61 -1.79 9.37 -8.51
N ASN A 62 -0.83 9.90 -7.75
CA ASN A 62 -0.17 11.16 -8.06
C ASN A 62 1.03 10.92 -8.98
N VAL A 63 0.87 11.20 -10.27
CA VAL A 63 1.93 11.02 -11.28
C VAL A 63 3.20 11.83 -11.01
N ARG A 64 3.14 12.87 -10.17
CA ARG A 64 4.33 13.65 -9.80
C ARG A 64 5.26 12.90 -8.85
N GLN A 65 4.79 11.81 -8.24
CA GLN A 65 5.57 10.97 -7.32
C GLN A 65 5.99 9.64 -7.98
N LEU A 66 6.01 9.61 -9.31
CA LEU A 66 6.44 8.45 -10.08
C LEU A 66 7.83 7.91 -9.70
N PRO A 67 8.86 8.76 -9.44
CA PRO A 67 10.15 8.27 -8.98
C PRO A 67 10.01 7.43 -7.70
N GLU A 68 9.33 7.96 -6.68
CA GLU A 68 9.13 7.31 -5.39
C GLU A 68 8.27 6.05 -5.49
N LEU A 69 7.25 6.06 -6.35
CA LEU A 69 6.41 4.89 -6.64
C LEU A 69 7.22 3.78 -7.30
N ASN A 70 8.06 4.13 -8.28
CA ASN A 70 8.95 3.17 -8.95
C ASN A 70 10.00 2.58 -8.02
N ASP A 71 10.54 3.40 -7.10
CA ASP A 71 11.49 2.93 -6.11
C ASP A 71 10.83 1.97 -5.12
N LEU A 72 9.66 2.30 -4.58
CA LEU A 72 8.88 1.38 -3.74
C LEU A 72 8.56 0.06 -4.45
N ALA A 73 8.13 0.12 -5.70
CA ALA A 73 7.73 -1.05 -6.46
C ALA A 73 8.87 -2.03 -6.77
N LYS A 74 10.14 -1.67 -6.51
CA LYS A 74 11.27 -2.61 -6.57
C LYS A 74 11.24 -3.61 -5.43
N ASP A 75 10.82 -3.14 -4.26
CA ASP A 75 10.99 -3.86 -3.01
C ASP A 75 9.68 -4.49 -2.53
N ILE A 76 8.52 -3.91 -2.90
CA ILE A 76 7.21 -4.31 -2.37
C ILE A 76 6.15 -4.44 -3.47
N SER A 77 5.10 -5.21 -3.20
CA SER A 77 3.87 -5.21 -3.98
C SER A 77 3.06 -3.96 -3.67
N LEU A 78 3.00 -3.04 -4.63
CA LEU A 78 2.32 -1.76 -4.50
C LEU A 78 1.04 -1.73 -5.34
N THR A 79 -0.11 -1.56 -4.68
CA THR A 79 -1.39 -1.36 -5.38
C THR A 79 -1.70 0.14 -5.48
N LEU A 80 -1.92 0.63 -6.70
CA LEU A 80 -2.28 2.02 -7.01
C LEU A 80 -3.73 2.13 -7.46
N LEU A 81 -4.43 3.19 -7.02
CA LEU A 81 -5.78 3.48 -7.48
C LEU A 81 -5.75 4.58 -8.55
N ILE A 82 -6.51 4.38 -9.62
CA ILE A 82 -6.55 5.30 -10.77
C ILE A 82 -8.01 5.62 -11.10
N ASN A 83 -8.31 6.89 -11.34
CA ASN A 83 -9.66 7.36 -11.66
C ASN A 83 -9.73 8.18 -12.96
N LYS A 84 -8.64 8.25 -13.73
CA LYS A 84 -8.55 9.01 -14.99
C LYS A 84 -7.75 8.22 -16.01
N SER A 85 -8.27 8.10 -17.23
CA SER A 85 -7.60 7.42 -18.35
C SER A 85 -6.22 8.02 -18.66
N LYS A 86 -6.09 9.35 -18.63
CA LYS A 86 -4.81 10.04 -18.82
C LYS A 86 -3.73 9.58 -17.83
N THR A 87 -4.11 9.29 -16.58
CA THR A 87 -3.19 8.76 -15.57
C THR A 87 -2.72 7.35 -15.96
N VAL A 88 -3.61 6.48 -16.43
CA VAL A 88 -3.24 5.14 -16.93
C VAL A 88 -2.21 5.25 -18.05
N SER A 89 -2.45 6.12 -19.04
CA SER A 89 -1.53 6.31 -20.17
C SER A 89 -0.15 6.84 -19.76
N LEU A 90 -0.08 7.68 -18.71
CA LEU A 90 1.18 8.15 -18.16
C LEU A 90 1.90 7.03 -17.40
N LEU A 91 1.18 6.28 -16.56
CA LEU A 91 1.75 5.18 -15.79
C LEU A 91 2.30 4.08 -16.70
N ALA A 92 1.56 3.69 -17.74
CA ALA A 92 2.01 2.68 -18.71
C ALA A 92 3.33 3.04 -19.41
N LYS A 93 3.66 4.34 -19.53
CA LYS A 93 4.91 4.82 -20.14
C LYS A 93 6.08 4.94 -19.16
N HIS A 94 5.80 5.09 -17.87
CA HIS A 94 6.79 5.54 -16.89
C HIS A 94 6.97 4.60 -15.69
N LEU A 95 6.10 3.60 -15.52
CA LEU A 95 6.32 2.54 -14.54
C LEU A 95 7.47 1.64 -15.02
N LYS A 96 8.41 1.38 -14.12
CA LYS A 96 9.59 0.54 -14.36
C LYS A 96 9.40 -0.87 -13.83
N ASN A 97 8.56 -1.02 -12.80
CA ASN A 97 8.23 -2.29 -12.14
C ASN A 97 6.69 -2.43 -12.09
N PRO A 98 6.04 -2.69 -13.23
CA PRO A 98 4.58 -2.79 -13.32
C PRO A 98 4.01 -4.07 -12.70
#